data_AF-A0A919YC37-F1
#
_entry.id   AF-A0A919YC37-F1
#
_cell.length_a   1.000
_cell.length_b   1.000
_cell.length_c   1.000
_cell.angle_alpha   90.00
_cell.angle_beta   90.00
_cell.angle_gamma   90.00
#
_symmetry.space_group_name_H-M   'P 1'
#
loop_
_entity.id
_entity.type
_entity.pdbx_description
1 polymer ?
#
loop_
_entity_poly.entity_id
_entity_poly.type
_entity_poly.pdbx_seq_one_letter_code
_entity_poly.pdbx_strand_id
1 'polypeptide(L)'
;MKMELYKKDGDISAYYLPAGVMDGITLFFAKGQWMYLQLNLTSSTLFSVNCGINRSQALDWLWECGKKIVESDTANTTENVTITSHDVRDGELITPFSNLRRDASLHLG
;
A
#
# COMPACT_ATOMS: atom_id res chain seq x y z
N MET A 1 3.21 13.54 -12.76
CA MET A 1 3.89 12.28 -12.35
C MET A 1 3.12 11.11 -12.97
N LYS A 2 3.77 10.18 -13.67
CA LYS A 2 3.07 9.08 -14.36
C LYS A 2 3.07 7.83 -13.48
N MET A 3 1.88 7.35 -13.14
CA MET A 3 1.69 6.06 -12.47
C MET A 3 1.60 4.95 -13.52
N GLU A 4 2.11 3.77 -13.17
CA GLU A 4 2.05 2.58 -14.03
C GLU A 4 1.10 1.54 -13.42
N LEU A 5 0.30 0.87 -14.26
CA LEU A 5 -0.55 -0.22 -13.80
C LEU A 5 0.33 -1.37 -13.35
N TYR A 6 0.18 -1.79 -12.09
CA TYR A 6 0.84 -2.97 -11.55
C TYR A 6 -0.01 -4.22 -11.74
N LYS A 7 -1.24 -4.22 -11.22
CA LYS A 7 -2.13 -5.38 -11.23
C LYS A 7 -3.59 -4.93 -11.24
N LYS A 8 -4.46 -5.78 -11.79
CA LYS A 8 -5.91 -5.58 -11.80
C LYS A 8 -6.63 -6.89 -11.51
N ASP A 9 -7.68 -6.83 -10.70
CA ASP A 9 -8.58 -7.93 -10.41
C ASP A 9 -10.02 -7.40 -10.25
N GLY A 10 -10.91 -7.81 -11.16
CA GLY A 10 -12.24 -7.24 -11.28
C GLY A 10 -12.22 -5.71 -11.42
N ASP A 11 -12.92 -5.04 -10.51
CA ASP A 11 -13.00 -3.58 -10.47
C ASP A 11 -11.82 -2.92 -9.74
N ILE A 12 -10.97 -3.71 -9.06
CA ILE A 12 -9.83 -3.21 -8.29
C ILE A 12 -8.59 -3.15 -9.19
N SER A 13 -7.96 -1.98 -9.27
CA SER A 13 -6.70 -1.76 -9.99
C SER A 13 -5.67 -1.16 -9.04
N ALA A 14 -4.43 -1.65 -9.09
CA ALA A 14 -3.31 -1.08 -8.35
C ALA A 14 -2.29 -0.48 -9.31
N TYR A 15 -1.83 0.72 -8.99
CA TYR A 15 -0.81 1.44 -9.72
C TYR A 15 0.39 1.71 -8.84
N TYR A 16 1.58 1.77 -9.41
CA TYR A 16 2.80 2.09 -8.66
C TYR A 16 3.53 3.26 -9.31
N LEU A 17 4.38 3.91 -8.52
CA LEU A 17 5.34 4.88 -9.00
C LEU A 17 6.70 4.19 -9.17
N PRO A 18 7.41 4.42 -10.28
CA PRO A 18 8.76 3.93 -10.45
C PRO A 18 9.69 4.40 -9.31
N ALA A 19 10.72 3.59 -9.03
CA ALA A 19 11.64 3.83 -7.92
C ALA A 19 12.29 5.23 -7.97
N GLY A 20 12.53 5.82 -6.80
CA GLY A 20 13.19 7.13 -6.66
C GLY A 20 12.24 8.31 -6.47
N VAL A 21 10.92 8.07 -6.53
CA VAL A 21 9.90 9.10 -6.31
C VAL A 21 9.46 9.19 -4.84
N MET A 22 9.48 8.06 -4.12
CA MET A 22 9.05 7.96 -2.73
C MET A 22 10.02 7.09 -1.92
N ASP A 23 10.07 7.29 -0.60
CA ASP A 23 10.74 6.35 0.29
C ASP A 23 9.94 5.05 0.37
N GLY A 24 10.56 3.94 -0.05
CA GLY A 24 9.96 2.61 -0.02
C GLY A 24 9.23 2.24 -1.30
N ILE A 25 8.09 1.56 -1.15
CA ILE A 25 7.23 1.07 -2.23
C ILE A 25 5.81 1.52 -1.96
N THR A 26 5.15 2.08 -2.97
CA THR A 26 3.78 2.58 -2.86
C THR A 26 2.90 1.94 -3.92
N LEU A 27 1.72 1.48 -3.51
CA LEU A 27 0.62 1.13 -4.40
C LEU A 27 -0.57 2.06 -4.19
N PHE A 28 -1.13 2.54 -5.29
CA PHE A 28 -2.36 3.31 -5.38
C PHE A 28 -3.46 2.38 -5.85
N PHE A 29 -4.47 2.14 -5.04
CA PHE A 29 -5.61 1.29 -5.36
C PHE A 29 -6.80 2.14 -5.77
N ALA A 30 -7.36 1.79 -6.92
CA ALA A 30 -8.62 2.29 -7.43
C ALA A 30 -9.65 1.16 -7.48
N LYS A 31 -10.93 1.48 -7.26
CA LYS A 31 -12.08 0.59 -7.48
C LYS A 31 -13.02 1.32 -8.45
N GLY A 32 -13.13 0.80 -9.68
CA GLY A 32 -13.74 1.53 -10.79
C GLY A 32 -12.95 2.79 -11.17
N GLN A 33 -13.59 3.95 -11.12
CA GLN A 33 -12.96 5.25 -11.48
C GLN A 33 -12.41 6.03 -10.26
N TRP A 34 -12.63 5.54 -9.05
CA TRP A 34 -12.28 6.26 -7.83
C TRP A 34 -11.00 5.71 -7.21
N MET A 35 -10.13 6.61 -6.75
CA MET A 35 -8.95 6.26 -5.96
C MET A 35 -9.36 6.05 -4.49
N TYR A 36 -9.10 4.88 -3.93
CA TYR A 36 -9.52 4.51 -2.59
C TYR A 36 -8.39 4.53 -1.56
N LEU A 37 -7.22 4.04 -1.96
CA LEU A 37 -6.15 3.80 -1.00
C LEU A 37 -4.80 4.08 -1.65
N GLN A 38 -3.99 4.89 -1.01
CA GLN A 38 -2.54 4.90 -1.20
C GLN A 38 -1.94 4.11 -0.04
N LEU A 39 -1.26 3.01 -0.34
CA LEU A 39 -0.61 2.16 0.66
C LEU A 39 0.91 2.21 0.44
N ASN A 40 1.62 2.75 1.42
CA ASN A 40 3.07 2.89 1.41
C ASN A 40 3.71 1.85 2.34
N LEU A 41 4.77 1.20 1.88
CA LEU A 41 5.65 0.38 2.69
C LEU A 41 7.03 1.03 2.72
N THR A 42 7.47 1.49 3.89
CA THR A 42 8.74 2.24 3.98
C THR A 42 9.95 1.35 3.68
N SER A 43 11.04 1.95 3.17
CA SER A 43 12.29 1.20 2.97
C SER A 43 12.81 0.61 4.29
N SER A 44 12.65 1.33 5.40
CA SER A 44 13.04 0.85 6.73
C SER A 44 12.30 -0.43 7.16
N THR A 45 11.06 -0.61 6.71
CA THR A 45 10.30 -1.84 6.94
C THR A 45 10.94 -3.01 6.21
N LEU A 46 11.34 -2.83 4.96
CA LEU A 46 12.01 -3.86 4.15
C LEU A 46 13.40 -4.24 4.68
N PHE A 47 14.06 -3.35 5.41
CA PHE A 47 15.35 -3.63 6.05
C PHE A 47 15.23 -4.16 7.47
N SER A 48 14.03 -4.23 8.04
CA SER A 48 13.82 -4.77 9.38
C SER A 48 13.97 -6.29 9.38
N VAL A 49 14.79 -6.81 10.29
CA VAL A 49 15.06 -8.26 10.44
C VAL A 49 13.81 -9.08 10.71
N ASN A 50 12.78 -8.47 11.32
CA ASN A 50 11.54 -9.16 11.70
C ASN A 50 10.45 -9.02 10.62
N CYS A 51 10.69 -8.29 9.54
CA CYS A 51 9.67 -8.02 8.52
C CYS A 51 9.26 -9.28 7.77
N GLY A 52 10.22 -10.15 7.41
CA GLY A 52 9.96 -11.36 6.63
C GLY A 52 9.57 -11.12 5.16
N ILE A 53 9.54 -9.86 4.70
CA ILE A 53 9.22 -9.49 3.31
C ILE A 53 10.48 -9.02 2.60
N ASN A 54 10.85 -9.68 1.50
CA ASN A 54 11.94 -9.21 0.65
C ASN A 54 11.45 -8.14 -0.33
N ARG A 55 12.37 -7.26 -0.77
CA ARG A 55 12.05 -6.19 -1.73
C ARG A 55 11.40 -6.69 -3.03
N SER A 56 11.79 -7.88 -3.51
CA SER A 56 11.20 -8.49 -4.71
C SER A 56 9.75 -8.94 -4.52
N GLN A 57 9.34 -9.25 -3.28
CA GLN A 57 7.99 -9.71 -2.93
C GLN A 57 7.09 -8.57 -2.45
N ALA A 58 7.67 -7.41 -2.17
CA ALA A 58 6.98 -6.31 -1.51
C ALA A 58 5.80 -5.74 -2.30
N LEU A 59 5.89 -5.69 -3.64
CA LEU A 59 4.77 -5.27 -4.48
C LEU A 59 3.60 -6.27 -4.41
N ASP A 60 3.88 -7.57 -4.51
CA ASP A 60 2.85 -8.61 -4.42
C ASP A 60 2.21 -8.61 -3.03
N TRP A 61 3.04 -8.47 -1.99
CA TRP A 61 2.58 -8.40 -0.60
C TRP A 61 1.70 -7.18 -0.34
N LEU A 62 2.11 -6.00 -0.82
CA LEU A 62 1.32 -4.76 -0.74
C LEU A 62 -0.01 -4.92 -1.48
N TRP A 63 0.00 -5.58 -2.64
CA TRP A 63 -1.21 -5.88 -3.39
C TRP A 63 -2.20 -6.72 -2.58
N GLU A 64 -1.75 -7.83 -1.98
CA GLU A 64 -2.64 -8.69 -1.18
C GLU A 64 -3.19 -7.95 0.05
N CYS A 65 -2.38 -7.09 0.69
CA CYS A 65 -2.85 -6.27 1.80
C CYS A 65 -3.89 -5.23 1.35
N GLY A 66 -3.56 -4.43 0.34
CA GLY A 66 -4.43 -3.36 -0.13
C GLY A 66 -5.72 -3.88 -0.77
N LYS A 67 -5.67 -5.01 -1.48
CA LYS A 67 -6.87 -5.66 -2.02
C LYS A 67 -7.85 -6.02 -0.90
N LYS A 68 -7.39 -6.69 0.16
CA LYS A 68 -8.24 -7.04 1.31
C LYS A 68 -8.89 -5.81 1.95
N ILE A 69 -8.14 -4.72 2.06
CA ILE A 69 -8.64 -3.44 2.61
C ILE A 69 -9.73 -2.84 1.71
N VAL A 70 -9.51 -2.81 0.40
CA VAL A 70 -10.46 -2.25 -0.57
C VAL A 70 -11.72 -3.12 -0.70
N GLU A 71 -11.59 -4.44 -0.55
CA GLU A 71 -12.72 -5.39 -0.55
C GLU A 71 -13.56 -5.31 0.71
N SER A 72 -12.97 -4.97 1.88
CA SER A 72 -13.73 -4.85 3.14
C SER A 72 -14.67 -3.64 3.21
N ASP A 73 -14.74 -2.81 2.16
CA ASP A 73 -15.70 -1.71 1.96
C ASP A 73 -15.72 -0.69 3.13
N THR A 74 -14.60 -0.52 3.83
CA THR A 74 -14.47 0.40 4.98
C THR A 74 -14.08 1.82 4.61
N ALA A 75 -13.68 2.09 3.36
CA ALA A 75 -13.12 3.38 2.95
C ALA A 75 -14.13 4.20 2.11
N ASN A 76 -14.77 5.19 2.73
CA ASN A 76 -15.63 6.17 2.06
C ASN A 76 -14.85 7.37 1.50
N THR A 77 -13.54 7.38 1.64
CA THR A 77 -12.63 8.47 1.25
C THR A 77 -11.28 7.90 0.82
N THR A 78 -10.54 8.61 -0.02
CA THR A 78 -9.16 8.25 -0.34
C THR A 78 -8.31 8.31 0.93
N GLU A 79 -7.88 7.15 1.44
CA GLU A 79 -6.97 7.05 2.57
C GLU A 79 -5.52 6.97 2.08
N ASN A 80 -4.62 7.65 2.79
CA ASN A 80 -3.17 7.52 2.61
C ASN A 80 -2.59 6.86 3.86
N VAL A 81 -2.11 5.63 3.72
CA VAL A 81 -1.73 4.76 4.84
C VAL A 81 -0.29 4.31 4.65
N THR A 82 0.48 4.37 5.74
CA THR A 82 1.87 3.93 5.76
C THR A 82 2.04 2.76 6.71
N ILE A 83 2.57 1.67 6.17
CA ILE A 83 2.99 0.48 6.88
C ILE A 83 4.46 0.64 7.28
N THR A 84 4.73 0.47 8.57
CA THR A 84 6.05 0.56 9.17
C THR A 84 6.56 -0.80 9.65
N SER A 85 7.81 -0.86 10.11
CA SER A 85 8.41 -2.07 10.69
C SER A 85 7.71 -2.56 11.96
N HIS A 86 6.88 -1.73 12.59
CA HIS A 86 6.08 -2.12 13.74
C HIS A 86 4.79 -2.84 13.36
N ASP A 87 4.35 -2.68 12.12
CA ASP A 87 3.08 -3.22 11.63
C ASP A 87 3.22 -4.58 10.97
N VAL A 88 4.46 -5.01 10.73
CA VAL A 88 4.78 -6.25 10.01
C VAL A 88 5.66 -7.15 10.88
N ARG A 89 5.31 -8.44 10.93
CA ARG A 89 6.13 -9.47 11.55
C ARG A 89 6.02 -10.78 10.76
N ASP A 90 7.18 -11.37 10.45
CA ASP A 90 7.28 -12.69 9.79
C ASP A 90 6.46 -12.79 8.48
N GLY A 91 6.40 -11.71 7.71
CA GLY A 91 5.65 -11.63 6.46
C GLY A 91 4.17 -11.27 6.61
N GLU A 92 3.69 -11.06 7.84
CA GLU A 92 2.29 -10.80 8.13
C GLU A 92 2.07 -9.37 8.63
N LEU A 93 0.96 -8.75 8.19
CA LEU A 93 0.49 -7.48 8.73
C LEU A 93 -0.20 -7.73 10.07
N ILE A 94 0.44 -7.36 11.17
CA ILE A 94 -0.04 -7.61 12.54
C ILE A 94 -0.88 -6.46 13.10
N THR A 95 -0.77 -5.26 12.52
CA THR A 95 -1.58 -4.11 12.92
C THR A 95 -2.89 -4.09 12.13
N PRO A 96 -4.06 -4.03 12.80
CA PRO A 96 -5.34 -3.86 12.10
C PRO A 96 -5.36 -2.58 11.26
N PHE A 97 -6.02 -2.62 10.09
CA PHE A 97 -6.08 -1.48 9.17
C PHE A 97 -6.53 -0.17 9.85
N SER A 98 -7.53 -0.26 10.74
CA SER A 98 -8.05 0.88 11.51
C SER A 98 -7.02 1.58 12.38
N ASN A 99 -5.90 0.91 12.67
CA ASN A 99 -4.84 1.38 13.57
C ASN A 99 -3.54 1.72 12.83
N LEU A 100 -3.47 1.52 11.51
CA LEU A 100 -2.31 1.91 10.72
C LEU A 100 -2.15 3.43 10.70
N ARG A 101 -0.92 3.88 10.49
CA ARG A 101 -0.60 5.31 10.40
C ARG A 101 -1.26 5.91 9.15
N ARG A 102 -2.04 6.98 9.34
CA ARG A 102 -2.58 7.80 8.24
C ARG A 102 -1.68 9.00 8.06
N ASP A 103 -1.27 9.23 6.82
CA ASP A 103 -0.56 10.44 6.44
C ASP A 103 -1.54 11.44 5.82
N ALA A 104 -1.22 12.72 5.90
CA ALA A 104 -2.00 13.73 5.18
C ALA A 104 -2.02 13.35 3.69
N SER A 105 -3.22 13.35 3.09
CA SER A 105 -3.38 13.03 1.68
C SER A 105 -2.57 14.02 0.86
N LEU A 106 -1.61 13.52 0.07
CA LEU A 106 -1.01 14.32 -0.99
C LEU A 106 -2.14 14.67 -1.96
N HIS A 107 -2.55 15.93 -1.96
CA HIS A 107 -3.45 16.45 -2.98
C HIS A 107 -2.67 16.43 -4.29
N LEU A 108 -2.79 15.34 -5.03
CA LEU A 108 -2.34 15.26 -6.42
C LEU A 108 -3.37 16.03 -7.24
N GLY A 109 -3.23 17.37 -7.23
CA GLY A 109 -3.99 18.30 -8.07
C GLY A 109 -3.61 18.20 -9.55
#